data_AF-A0A524PRC2-F1
#
_entry.id   AF-A0A524PRC2-F1
#
_cell.length_a   1.000
_cell.length_b   1.000
_cell.length_c   1.000
_cell.angle_alpha   90.00
_cell.angle_beta   90.00
_cell.angle_gamma   90.00
#
_symmetry.space_group_name_H-M   'P 1'
#
loop_
_entity.id
_entity.type
_entity.pdbx_description
1 polymer ?
#
loop_
_entity_poly.entity_id
_entity_poly.type
_entity_poly.pdbx_seq_one_letter_code
_entity_poly.pdbx_strand_id
1 'polypeptide(L)'
;MKGIIDVDYVFQDIDNLPGGLKPHPDRSKPWGTSHAIMVAASKIKEPFGVINSDDYYGVKSFSILYDFLVNDKSETNYCIVGYKMENTLSDHGHVNRGVCRADKDGMLQHIVETRKIEKTGKGIFAPTADGGRQSFTGDEIVSMNLFGFKPSCFGFLEEEFTRFIHRSKEDPNAELDIPTSMDVFIKSGEVTIKVLMTDDKWFGVTYREDRPFVVENLEYMTRDGIYPSPLR
;
A
#
# COMPACT_ATOMS: atom_id res chain seq x y z
N MET A 1 -20.69 2.85 -12.86
CA MET A 1 -20.75 2.70 -11.40
C MET A 1 -22.12 2.96 -10.79
N LYS A 2 -22.84 4.07 -11.10
CA LYS A 2 -24.17 4.32 -10.52
C LYS A 2 -25.15 3.18 -10.85
N GLY A 3 -25.59 2.45 -9.82
CA GLY A 3 -26.42 1.23 -9.95
C GLY A 3 -25.66 -0.10 -9.97
N ILE A 4 -24.32 -0.08 -9.83
CA ILE A 4 -23.46 -1.28 -9.71
C ILE A 4 -22.79 -1.30 -8.33
N ILE A 5 -22.21 -0.17 -7.91
CA ILE A 5 -21.62 0.03 -6.57
C ILE A 5 -21.96 1.43 -6.05
N ASP A 6 -22.04 1.57 -4.74
CA ASP A 6 -22.14 2.87 -4.07
C ASP A 6 -20.77 3.56 -4.07
N VAL A 7 -20.78 4.89 -4.25
CA VAL A 7 -19.56 5.69 -4.36
C VAL A 7 -19.71 6.94 -3.50
N ASP A 8 -18.72 7.16 -2.64
CA ASP A 8 -18.56 8.36 -1.83
C ASP A 8 -17.23 9.04 -2.17
N TYR A 9 -17.16 10.35 -1.93
CA TYR A 9 -15.95 11.14 -2.12
C TYR A 9 -15.54 11.77 -0.80
N VAL A 10 -14.24 11.73 -0.52
CA VAL A 10 -13.58 12.43 0.58
C VAL A 10 -12.41 13.22 0.02
N PHE A 11 -12.06 14.33 0.66
CA PHE A 11 -11.03 15.24 0.18
C PHE A 11 -9.86 15.24 1.14
N GLN A 12 -8.67 14.97 0.61
CA GLN A 12 -7.42 15.09 1.34
C GLN A 12 -6.89 16.53 1.20
N ASP A 13 -7.20 17.37 2.19
CA ASP A 13 -6.72 18.75 2.27
C ASP A 13 -5.56 18.86 3.27
N ILE A 14 -4.57 19.73 3.01
CA ILE A 14 -3.45 19.97 3.92
C ILE A 14 -3.90 20.58 5.27
N ASP A 15 -5.05 21.24 5.28
CA ASP A 15 -5.65 21.85 6.46
C ASP A 15 -6.52 20.88 7.27
N ASN A 16 -6.75 19.65 6.79
CA ASN A 16 -7.54 18.64 7.49
C ASN A 16 -6.76 17.96 8.63
N LEU A 17 -6.41 18.74 9.65
CA LEU A 17 -5.57 18.32 10.75
C LEU A 17 -6.36 18.08 12.04
N PRO A 18 -5.98 17.07 12.85
CA PRO A 18 -6.62 16.81 14.13
C PRO A 18 -6.38 17.94 15.14
N GLY A 19 -7.33 18.14 16.04
CA GLY A 19 -7.15 19.03 17.20
C GLY A 19 -6.91 20.51 16.91
N GLY A 20 -7.26 20.99 15.71
CA GLY A 20 -7.05 22.40 15.32
C GLY A 20 -5.59 22.76 15.06
N LEU A 21 -4.73 21.76 14.85
CA LEU A 21 -3.36 21.97 14.37
C LEU A 21 -3.36 22.72 13.04
N LYS A 22 -2.27 23.42 12.76
CA LYS A 22 -2.08 24.15 11.50
C LYS A 22 -0.86 23.63 10.76
N PRO A 23 -0.92 23.52 9.41
CA PRO A 23 0.24 23.15 8.64
C PRO A 23 1.32 24.22 8.73
N HIS A 24 2.55 23.84 8.40
CA HIS A 24 3.63 24.81 8.17
C HIS A 24 3.21 25.79 7.06
N PRO A 25 3.49 27.11 7.18
CA PRO A 25 3.03 28.10 6.19
C PRO A 25 3.45 27.81 4.74
N ASP A 26 4.66 27.26 4.56
CA ASP A 26 5.22 26.93 3.24
C ASP A 26 4.79 25.55 2.72
N ARG A 27 3.89 24.85 3.42
CA ARG A 27 3.49 23.50 3.05
C ARG A 27 2.50 23.53 1.89
N SER A 28 2.88 22.87 0.80
CA SER A 28 2.03 22.62 -0.37
C SER A 28 1.92 21.14 -0.70
N LYS A 29 2.81 20.31 -0.14
CA LYS A 29 2.83 18.87 -0.38
C LYS A 29 1.75 18.16 0.46
N PRO A 30 1.04 17.15 -0.07
CA PRO A 30 0.16 16.31 0.74
C PRO A 30 0.87 15.67 1.93
N TRP A 31 0.11 15.29 2.97
CA TRP A 31 0.65 14.68 4.19
C TRP A 31 1.05 13.19 4.05
N GLY A 32 0.74 12.56 2.92
CA GLY A 32 1.06 11.15 2.65
C GLY A 32 -0.15 10.22 2.71
N THR A 33 0.09 8.93 2.49
CA THR A 33 -0.98 7.91 2.35
C THR A 33 -1.68 7.59 3.66
N SER A 34 -1.00 7.72 4.81
CA SER A 34 -1.61 7.57 6.13
C SER A 34 -2.72 8.61 6.35
N HIS A 35 -2.43 9.88 6.04
CA HIS A 35 -3.41 10.97 6.10
C HIS A 35 -4.57 10.75 5.12
N ALA A 36 -4.29 10.22 3.91
CA ALA A 36 -5.34 9.95 2.92
C ALA A 36 -6.39 8.92 3.43
N ILE A 37 -5.96 7.91 4.19
CA ILE A 37 -6.88 6.97 4.84
C ILE A 37 -7.62 7.67 5.99
N MET A 38 -6.89 8.40 6.84
CA MET A 38 -7.48 9.05 8.02
C MET A 38 -8.65 9.99 7.66
N VAL A 39 -8.54 10.77 6.59
CA VAL A 39 -9.63 11.68 6.16
C VAL A 39 -10.91 10.94 5.71
N ALA A 40 -10.83 9.63 5.44
CA ALA A 40 -11.96 8.79 5.08
C ALA A 40 -12.78 8.29 6.30
N ALA A 41 -12.30 8.51 7.53
CA ALA A 41 -12.90 7.99 8.77
C ALA A 41 -14.38 8.34 8.95
N SER A 42 -14.82 9.49 8.42
CA SER A 42 -16.23 9.93 8.52
C SER A 42 -17.17 9.07 7.66
N LYS A 43 -16.68 8.47 6.59
CA LYS A 43 -17.46 7.73 5.58
C LYS A 43 -17.38 6.22 5.71
N ILE A 44 -16.26 5.69 6.17
CA ILE A 44 -16.04 4.24 6.27
C ILE A 44 -16.36 3.77 7.69
N LYS A 45 -17.34 2.87 7.83
CA LYS A 45 -17.80 2.34 9.13
C LYS A 45 -17.66 0.82 9.24
N GLU A 46 -17.13 0.19 8.22
CA GLU A 46 -17.01 -1.26 8.04
C GLU A 46 -15.55 -1.64 7.72
N PRO A 47 -15.17 -2.93 7.82
CA PRO A 47 -13.89 -3.41 7.30
C PRO A 47 -13.73 -3.06 5.81
N PHE A 48 -12.54 -2.62 5.43
CA PHE A 48 -12.31 -2.02 4.12
C PHE A 48 -10.92 -2.34 3.55
N GLY A 49 -10.85 -2.35 2.22
CA GLY A 49 -9.61 -2.45 1.47
C GLY A 49 -9.04 -1.09 1.13
N VAL A 50 -7.71 -0.96 1.13
CA VAL A 50 -7.00 0.19 0.58
C VAL A 50 -6.14 -0.29 -0.58
N ILE A 51 -6.24 0.41 -1.71
CA ILE A 51 -5.55 0.10 -2.97
C ILE A 51 -5.05 1.40 -3.61
N ASN A 52 -4.03 1.30 -4.46
CA ASN A 52 -3.65 2.38 -5.37
C ASN A 52 -4.67 2.49 -6.51
N SER A 53 -4.76 3.66 -7.14
CA SER A 53 -5.74 3.94 -8.19
C SER A 53 -5.33 3.47 -9.59
N ASP A 54 -4.06 3.14 -9.80
CA ASP A 54 -3.42 2.92 -11.11
C ASP A 54 -2.71 1.57 -11.23
N ASP A 55 -2.92 0.68 -10.25
CA ASP A 55 -2.31 -0.65 -10.19
C ASP A 55 -3.32 -1.77 -10.50
N TYR A 56 -2.86 -2.78 -11.23
CA TYR A 56 -3.58 -4.04 -11.37
C TYR A 56 -3.10 -5.05 -10.32
N TYR A 57 -4.03 -5.54 -9.50
CA TYR A 57 -3.74 -6.45 -8.38
C TYR A 57 -4.05 -7.93 -8.66
N GLY A 58 -4.91 -8.21 -9.64
CA GLY A 58 -5.41 -9.57 -9.91
C GLY A 58 -6.61 -10.00 -9.06
N VAL A 59 -7.46 -10.85 -9.64
CA VAL A 59 -8.76 -11.26 -9.06
C VAL A 59 -8.57 -12.03 -7.75
N LYS A 60 -7.61 -12.96 -7.69
CA LYS A 60 -7.33 -13.78 -6.50
C LYS A 60 -6.87 -12.90 -5.35
N SER A 61 -6.11 -11.85 -5.63
CA SER A 61 -5.67 -10.88 -4.61
C SER A 61 -6.85 -10.16 -3.95
N PHE A 62 -7.85 -9.74 -4.74
CA PHE A 62 -9.09 -9.17 -4.20
C PHE A 62 -9.91 -10.20 -3.42
N SER A 63 -9.98 -11.45 -3.88
CA SER A 63 -10.66 -12.53 -3.13
C SER A 63 -9.99 -12.81 -1.79
N ILE A 64 -8.66 -12.87 -1.74
CA ILE A 64 -7.88 -13.06 -0.49
C ILE A 64 -8.15 -11.92 0.49
N LEU A 65 -8.13 -10.67 0.00
CA LEU A 65 -8.44 -9.50 0.81
C LEU A 65 -9.88 -9.57 1.35
N TYR A 66 -10.84 -9.87 0.49
CA TYR A 66 -12.25 -10.01 0.87
C TYR A 66 -12.45 -11.10 1.93
N ASP A 67 -11.86 -12.28 1.72
CA ASP A 67 -11.96 -13.41 2.64
C ASP A 67 -11.41 -13.05 4.03
N PHE A 68 -10.31 -12.30 4.10
CA PHE A 68 -9.79 -11.81 5.37
C PHE A 68 -10.76 -10.83 6.04
N LEU A 69 -11.21 -9.80 5.31
CA LEU A 69 -12.07 -8.75 5.84
C LEU A 69 -13.42 -9.29 6.35
N VAL A 70 -13.94 -10.35 5.74
CA VAL A 70 -15.21 -10.97 6.15
C VAL A 70 -15.02 -11.95 7.31
N ASN A 71 -13.94 -12.72 7.35
CA ASN A 71 -13.78 -13.81 8.32
C ASN A 71 -13.06 -13.38 9.60
N ASP A 72 -12.09 -12.47 9.54
CA ASP A 72 -11.37 -12.02 10.72
C ASP A 72 -12.18 -10.99 11.51
N LYS A 73 -12.47 -11.31 12.79
CA LYS A 73 -13.31 -10.48 13.67
C LYS A 73 -12.52 -9.64 14.68
N SER A 74 -11.19 -9.70 14.68
CA SER A 74 -10.39 -8.94 15.63
C SER A 74 -10.31 -7.48 15.20
N GLU A 75 -10.78 -6.54 16.00
CA GLU A 75 -10.75 -5.12 15.63
C GLU A 75 -9.34 -4.62 15.33
N THR A 76 -8.28 -5.16 15.94
CA THR A 76 -6.91 -4.68 15.76
C THR A 76 -6.03 -5.62 14.92
N ASN A 77 -6.63 -6.56 14.20
CA ASN A 77 -5.92 -7.39 13.22
C ASN A 77 -6.22 -6.91 11.79
N TYR A 78 -5.18 -6.55 11.06
CA TYR A 78 -5.25 -6.08 9.67
C TYR A 78 -4.53 -7.05 8.74
N CYS A 79 -4.55 -6.79 7.44
CA CYS A 79 -3.76 -7.58 6.50
C CYS A 79 -3.08 -6.75 5.43
N ILE A 80 -2.05 -7.36 4.83
CA ILE A 80 -1.44 -6.95 3.56
C ILE A 80 -1.53 -8.14 2.63
N VAL A 81 -1.97 -7.93 1.40
CA VAL A 81 -1.79 -8.93 0.35
C VAL A 81 -0.38 -8.76 -0.23
N GLY A 82 0.46 -9.75 0.05
CA GLY A 82 1.87 -9.77 -0.33
C GLY A 82 2.11 -10.47 -1.65
N TYR A 83 3.00 -9.89 -2.45
CA TYR A 83 3.46 -10.46 -3.72
C TYR A 83 4.92 -10.90 -3.60
N LYS A 84 5.34 -11.84 -4.42
CA LYS A 84 6.77 -12.12 -4.59
C LYS A 84 7.44 -10.98 -5.34
N MET A 85 8.59 -10.50 -4.84
CA MET A 85 9.32 -9.38 -5.42
C MET A 85 9.58 -9.57 -6.92
N GLU A 86 10.03 -10.76 -7.34
CA GLU A 86 10.34 -11.08 -8.74
C GLU A 86 9.20 -10.79 -9.72
N ASN A 87 7.95 -10.88 -9.26
CA ASN A 87 6.74 -10.68 -10.06
C ASN A 87 6.30 -9.22 -10.12
N THR A 88 7.05 -8.32 -9.48
CA THR A 88 6.69 -6.89 -9.38
C THR A 88 7.76 -5.96 -9.97
N LEU A 89 8.84 -6.48 -10.54
CA LEU A 89 9.92 -5.65 -11.09
C LEU A 89 9.60 -5.24 -12.54
N SER A 90 10.09 -4.06 -12.96
CA SER A 90 10.06 -3.63 -14.37
C SER A 90 11.39 -3.96 -15.03
N ASP A 91 11.35 -4.38 -16.30
CA ASP A 91 12.55 -4.54 -17.13
C ASP A 91 13.08 -3.20 -17.66
N HIS A 92 12.32 -2.11 -17.48
CA HIS A 92 12.62 -0.78 -18.02
C HIS A 92 13.27 0.18 -17.00
N GLY A 93 13.41 -0.24 -15.74
CA GLY A 93 14.08 0.57 -14.74
C GLY A 93 13.88 0.09 -13.31
N HIS A 94 14.05 1.01 -12.38
CA HIS A 94 13.99 0.73 -10.95
C HIS A 94 12.60 1.00 -10.39
N VAL A 95 12.23 0.27 -9.34
CA VAL A 95 10.93 0.37 -8.68
C VAL A 95 11.09 0.64 -7.18
N ASN A 96 10.03 1.10 -6.53
CA ASN A 96 9.98 1.25 -5.08
C ASN A 96 8.99 0.23 -4.50
N ARG A 97 9.37 -0.50 -3.46
CA ARG A 97 8.53 -1.55 -2.86
C ARG A 97 8.63 -1.54 -1.35
N GLY A 98 7.51 -1.77 -0.68
CA GLY A 98 7.48 -2.06 0.76
C GLY A 98 7.91 -3.51 1.01
N VAL A 99 9.19 -3.76 1.27
CA VAL A 99 9.72 -5.10 1.54
C VAL A 99 9.25 -5.55 2.92
N CYS A 100 8.46 -6.62 2.94
CA CYS A 100 7.83 -7.16 4.13
C CYS A 100 8.69 -8.27 4.73
N ARG A 101 8.86 -8.22 6.06
CA ARG A 101 9.39 -9.32 6.86
C ARG A 101 8.26 -9.85 7.72
N ALA A 102 7.85 -11.09 7.46
CA ALA A 102 6.88 -11.80 8.28
C ALA A 102 7.56 -12.86 9.15
N ASP A 103 6.93 -13.23 10.27
CA ASP A 103 7.31 -14.41 11.04
C ASP A 103 6.73 -15.71 10.47
N LYS A 104 6.99 -16.83 11.15
CA LYS A 104 6.52 -18.16 10.77
C LYS A 104 5.00 -18.30 10.71
N ASP A 105 4.26 -17.46 11.42
CA ASP A 105 2.80 -17.48 11.49
C ASP A 105 2.18 -16.51 10.46
N GLY A 106 3.03 -15.88 9.64
CA GLY A 106 2.64 -14.93 8.60
C GLY A 106 2.30 -13.55 9.16
N MET A 107 2.70 -13.22 10.39
CA MET A 107 2.50 -11.89 10.95
C MET A 107 3.65 -10.97 10.58
N LEU A 108 3.32 -9.77 10.12
CA LEU A 108 4.27 -8.75 9.73
C LEU A 108 5.07 -8.30 10.97
N GLN A 109 6.38 -8.50 10.91
CA GLN A 109 7.34 -8.04 11.91
C GLN A 109 7.86 -6.65 11.57
N HIS A 110 8.07 -6.39 10.27
CA HIS A 110 8.55 -5.10 9.78
C HIS A 110 8.25 -4.93 8.29
N ILE A 111 8.06 -3.70 7.84
CA ILE A 111 7.97 -3.32 6.43
C ILE A 111 8.93 -2.17 6.15
N VAL A 112 9.82 -2.35 5.17
CA VAL A 112 10.83 -1.35 4.78
C VAL A 112 10.49 -0.83 3.39
N GLU A 113 10.19 0.47 3.28
CA GLU A 113 10.09 1.12 1.97
C GLU A 113 11.47 1.17 1.31
N THR A 114 11.68 0.30 0.33
CA THR A 114 12.95 0.13 -0.37
C THR A 114 12.84 0.80 -1.73
N ARG A 115 13.62 1.85 -1.93
CA ARG A 115 13.60 2.64 -3.16
C ARG A 115 14.65 2.15 -4.16
N LYS A 116 14.38 2.39 -5.44
CA LYS A 116 15.30 2.10 -6.55
C LYS A 116 15.77 0.64 -6.60
N ILE A 117 14.85 -0.29 -6.36
CA ILE A 117 15.08 -1.72 -6.57
C ILE A 117 15.18 -1.96 -8.08
N GLU A 118 16.28 -2.55 -8.53
CA GLU A 118 16.56 -2.78 -9.93
C GLU A 118 16.88 -4.26 -10.18
N LYS A 119 16.27 -4.83 -11.21
CA LYS A 119 16.63 -6.14 -11.74
C LYS A 119 17.74 -5.99 -12.77
N THR A 120 18.86 -6.65 -12.55
CA THR A 120 20.00 -6.64 -13.48
C THR A 120 20.37 -8.07 -13.88
N GLY A 121 21.21 -8.23 -14.91
CA GLY A 121 21.76 -9.54 -15.27
C GLY A 121 22.59 -10.21 -14.16
N LYS A 122 22.90 -9.51 -13.06
CA LYS A 122 23.65 -10.03 -11.90
C LYS A 122 22.76 -10.35 -10.69
N GLY A 123 21.46 -10.08 -10.77
CA GLY A 123 20.52 -10.21 -9.64
C GLY A 123 19.73 -8.93 -9.38
N ILE A 124 18.99 -8.92 -8.27
CA ILE A 124 18.12 -7.81 -7.84
C ILE A 124 18.82 -7.02 -6.74
N PHE A 125 18.89 -5.70 -6.88
CA PHE A 125 19.62 -4.83 -5.95
C PHE A 125 18.88 -3.54 -5.64
N ALA A 126 19.09 -2.98 -4.45
CA ALA A 126 18.70 -1.62 -4.10
C ALA A 126 19.86 -0.88 -3.41
N PRO A 127 19.99 0.44 -3.61
CA PRO A 127 20.96 1.24 -2.86
C PRO A 127 20.59 1.32 -1.37
N THR A 128 21.60 1.24 -0.51
CA THR A 128 21.44 1.44 0.94
C THR A 128 21.89 2.84 1.34
N ALA A 129 21.43 3.31 2.50
CA ALA A 129 21.69 4.68 2.97
C ALA A 129 23.18 4.97 3.23
N ASP A 130 23.98 3.93 3.50
CA ASP A 130 25.44 3.98 3.68
C ASP A 130 26.22 3.99 2.35
N GLY A 131 25.53 4.08 1.20
CA GLY A 131 26.15 4.06 -0.13
C GLY A 131 26.45 2.66 -0.66
N GLY A 132 26.06 1.61 0.08
CA GLY A 132 26.17 0.23 -0.35
C GLY A 132 25.04 -0.21 -1.29
N ARG A 133 24.95 -1.54 -1.48
CA ARG A 133 23.84 -2.20 -2.18
C ARG A 133 23.35 -3.37 -1.35
N GLN A 134 22.04 -3.43 -1.17
CA GLN A 134 21.34 -4.60 -0.66
C GLN A 134 20.98 -5.51 -1.83
N SER A 135 21.28 -6.80 -1.72
CA SER A 135 20.86 -7.81 -2.70
C SER A 135 19.59 -8.51 -2.25
N PHE A 136 18.76 -8.88 -3.22
CA PHE A 136 17.51 -9.63 -3.03
C PHE A 136 17.53 -10.89 -3.88
N THR A 137 16.88 -11.95 -3.40
CA THR A 137 16.75 -13.23 -4.13
C THR A 137 15.63 -13.17 -5.17
N GLY A 138 14.61 -12.33 -4.95
CA GLY A 138 13.37 -12.27 -5.71
C GLY A 138 12.19 -12.97 -5.02
N ASP A 139 12.47 -13.83 -4.03
CA ASP A 139 11.45 -14.51 -3.22
C ASP A 139 10.94 -13.64 -2.05
N GLU A 140 11.55 -12.48 -1.81
CA GLU A 140 11.11 -11.57 -0.77
C GLU A 140 9.66 -11.14 -0.98
N ILE A 141 8.94 -10.98 0.13
CA ILE A 141 7.56 -10.54 0.10
C ILE A 141 7.55 -9.02 -0.02
N VAL A 142 6.78 -8.49 -0.95
CA VAL A 142 6.58 -7.06 -1.13
C VAL A 142 5.11 -6.68 -1.01
N SER A 143 4.87 -5.54 -0.38
CA SER A 143 3.57 -4.88 -0.38
C SER A 143 3.45 -3.99 -1.61
N MET A 144 2.30 -4.09 -2.28
CA MET A 144 1.90 -3.22 -3.40
C MET A 144 0.80 -2.23 -2.99
N ASN A 145 0.75 -1.87 -1.70
CA ASN A 145 -0.32 -1.07 -1.10
C ASN A 145 -1.72 -1.71 -1.20
N LEU A 146 -1.81 -3.04 -1.18
CA LEU A 146 -3.07 -3.77 -1.03
C LEU A 146 -3.28 -4.14 0.44
N PHE A 147 -3.89 -3.24 1.20
CA PHE A 147 -4.12 -3.41 2.64
C PHE A 147 -5.60 -3.73 2.93
N GLY A 148 -5.84 -4.44 4.02
CA GLY A 148 -7.16 -4.63 4.61
C GLY A 148 -7.19 -4.12 6.05
N PHE A 149 -8.05 -3.15 6.31
CA PHE A 149 -8.19 -2.47 7.59
C PHE A 149 -9.60 -2.60 8.17
N LYS A 150 -9.73 -2.19 9.43
CA LYS A 150 -11.00 -2.08 10.15
C LYS A 150 -11.15 -0.66 10.70
N PRO A 151 -12.37 -0.19 11.05
CA PRO A 151 -12.58 1.19 11.51
C PRO A 151 -11.72 1.61 12.70
N SER A 152 -11.34 0.67 13.56
CA SER A 152 -10.33 0.85 14.61
C SER A 152 -9.02 1.49 14.14
N CYS A 153 -8.60 1.26 12.88
CA CYS A 153 -7.36 1.81 12.32
C CYS A 153 -7.36 3.34 12.32
N PHE A 154 -8.52 3.99 12.20
CA PHE A 154 -8.60 5.44 12.17
C PHE A 154 -8.09 6.08 13.45
N GLY A 155 -8.36 5.46 14.62
CA GLY A 155 -7.85 5.95 15.91
C GLY A 155 -6.32 5.87 15.98
N PHE A 156 -5.75 4.75 15.55
CA PHE A 156 -4.30 4.57 15.50
C PHE A 156 -3.64 5.54 14.50
N LEU A 157 -4.23 5.72 13.32
CA LEU A 157 -3.75 6.65 12.31
C LEU A 157 -3.80 8.09 12.81
N GLU A 158 -4.89 8.52 13.47
CA GLU A 158 -5.01 9.87 14.02
C GLU A 158 -4.01 10.13 15.14
N GLU A 159 -3.80 9.15 16.03
CA GLU A 159 -2.80 9.25 17.10
C GLU A 159 -1.39 9.42 16.52
N GLU A 160 -0.99 8.53 15.61
CA GLU A 160 0.35 8.57 15.03
C GLU A 160 0.54 9.79 14.12
N PHE A 161 -0.50 10.21 13.42
CA PHE A 161 -0.47 11.43 12.62
C PHE A 161 -0.31 12.67 13.49
N THR A 162 -0.98 12.74 14.65
CA THR A 162 -0.79 13.82 15.62
C THR A 162 0.66 13.87 16.12
N ARG A 163 1.23 12.71 16.48
CA ARG A 163 2.65 12.60 16.85
C ARG A 163 3.56 13.04 15.69
N PHE A 164 3.19 12.71 14.45
CA PHE A 164 3.92 13.06 13.24
C PHE A 164 3.97 14.57 13.01
N ILE A 165 2.84 15.28 13.08
CA ILE A 165 2.80 16.73 12.91
C ILE A 165 3.72 17.44 13.92
N HIS A 166 3.76 16.97 15.17
CA HIS A 166 4.63 17.55 16.17
C HIS A 166 6.13 17.36 15.88
N ARG A 167 6.53 16.18 15.38
CA ARG A 167 7.95 15.91 15.04
C ARG A 167 8.39 16.53 13.73
N SER A 168 7.47 16.74 12.78
CA SER A 168 7.77 17.26 11.44
C SER A 168 7.44 18.75 11.25
N LYS A 169 7.17 19.46 12.34
CA LYS A 169 6.67 20.86 12.32
C LYS A 169 7.45 21.80 11.41
N GLU A 170 8.77 21.66 11.34
CA GLU A 170 9.67 22.53 10.56
C GLU A 170 9.98 21.99 9.15
N ASP A 171 9.47 20.82 8.77
CA ASP A 171 9.68 20.21 7.45
C ASP A 171 8.38 20.25 6.62
N PRO A 172 8.24 21.23 5.69
CA PRO A 172 7.05 21.32 4.85
C PRO A 172 6.92 20.15 3.85
N ASN A 173 7.95 19.33 3.68
CA ASN A 173 7.97 18.20 2.74
C ASN A 173 7.81 16.84 3.41
N ALA A 174 7.73 16.80 4.73
CA ALA A 174 7.56 15.55 5.46
C ALA A 174 6.27 14.84 5.05
N GLU A 175 6.33 13.52 4.95
CA GLU A 175 5.19 12.65 4.63
C GLU A 175 5.11 11.50 5.64
N LEU A 176 3.89 11.05 5.90
CA LEU A 176 3.62 9.85 6.67
C LEU A 176 2.93 8.82 5.79
N ASP A 177 3.64 7.72 5.53
CA ASP A 177 3.09 6.57 4.81
C ASP A 177 2.41 5.56 5.75
N ILE A 178 1.56 4.72 5.16
CA ILE A 178 0.83 3.66 5.89
C ILE A 178 1.80 2.74 6.65
N PRO A 179 2.85 2.18 6.01
CA PRO A 179 3.82 1.31 6.68
C PRO A 179 4.41 1.92 7.95
N THR A 180 4.93 3.15 7.86
CA THR A 180 5.56 3.87 8.97
C THR A 180 4.55 4.18 10.06
N SER A 181 3.32 4.54 9.69
CA SER A 181 2.28 4.83 10.69
C SER A 181 1.87 3.60 11.51
N MET A 182 1.81 2.42 10.90
CA MET A 182 1.39 1.20 11.58
C MET A 182 2.55 0.52 12.33
N ASP A 183 3.80 0.71 11.90
CA ASP A 183 4.98 0.09 12.50
C ASP A 183 5.12 0.39 14.01
N VAL A 184 4.71 1.58 14.45
CA VAL A 184 4.71 1.95 15.88
C VAL A 184 3.79 1.03 16.69
N PHE A 185 2.60 0.73 16.18
CA PHE A 185 1.59 -0.08 16.86
C PHE A 185 1.82 -1.58 16.71
N ILE A 186 2.50 -1.99 15.63
CA ILE A 186 3.02 -3.36 15.49
C ILE A 186 4.07 -3.62 16.56
N LYS A 187 5.02 -2.69 16.73
CA LYS A 187 6.11 -2.80 17.73
C LYS A 187 5.61 -2.73 19.17
N SER A 188 4.54 -1.99 19.46
CA SER A 188 3.91 -1.97 20.79
C SER A 188 3.02 -3.19 21.06
N GLY A 189 2.66 -3.95 20.03
CA GLY A 189 1.77 -5.11 20.13
C GLY A 189 0.28 -4.75 20.18
N GLU A 190 -0.08 -3.49 19.92
CA GLU A 190 -1.47 -3.03 19.89
C GLU A 190 -2.21 -3.44 18.62
N VAL A 191 -1.46 -3.59 17.52
CA VAL A 191 -1.95 -3.99 16.20
C VAL A 191 -1.15 -5.17 15.68
N THR A 192 -1.83 -6.10 15.02
CA THR A 192 -1.18 -7.14 14.21
C THR A 192 -1.55 -6.97 12.75
N ILE A 193 -0.61 -7.28 11.84
CA ILE A 193 -0.87 -7.29 10.41
C ILE A 193 -0.49 -8.65 9.85
N LYS A 194 -1.44 -9.37 9.27
CA LYS A 194 -1.19 -10.65 8.60
C LYS A 194 -0.77 -10.42 7.15
N VAL A 195 0.32 -11.04 6.73
CA VAL A 195 0.79 -11.05 5.35
C VAL A 195 0.14 -12.24 4.63
N LEU A 196 -0.72 -11.94 3.66
CA LEU A 196 -1.47 -12.93 2.88
C LEU A 196 -0.86 -13.02 1.49
N MET A 197 -0.22 -14.15 1.18
CA MET A 197 0.45 -14.33 -0.11
C MET A 197 -0.56 -14.56 -1.23
N THR A 198 -0.36 -13.86 -2.35
CA THR A 198 -1.06 -14.12 -3.61
C THR A 198 -0.09 -14.65 -4.67
N ASP A 199 -0.63 -15.48 -5.58
CA ASP A 199 0.08 -15.96 -6.77
C ASP A 199 -0.28 -15.12 -8.01
N ASP A 200 -1.16 -14.13 -7.86
CA ASP A 200 -1.48 -13.21 -8.94
C ASP A 200 -0.27 -12.34 -9.28
N LYS A 201 -0.24 -11.91 -10.54
CA LYS A 201 0.74 -10.95 -11.01
C LYS A 201 0.22 -9.54 -10.79
N TRP A 202 1.03 -8.73 -10.14
CA TRP A 202 0.84 -7.28 -10.12
C TRP A 202 1.47 -6.69 -11.38
N PHE A 203 0.78 -5.73 -12.00
CA PHE A 203 1.39 -4.87 -13.01
C PHE A 203 0.77 -3.48 -12.97
N GLY A 204 1.57 -2.49 -13.33
CA GLY A 204 1.17 -1.10 -13.41
C GLY A 204 2.09 -0.38 -14.39
N VAL A 205 1.76 0.85 -14.75
CA VAL A 205 2.60 1.68 -15.61
C VAL A 205 3.56 2.46 -14.71
N THR A 206 4.77 1.94 -14.49
CA THR A 206 5.81 2.66 -13.72
C THR A 206 6.58 3.61 -14.64
N TYR A 207 6.90 3.13 -15.83
CA TYR A 207 7.49 3.89 -16.93
C TYR A 207 6.52 3.93 -18.10
N ARG A 208 6.61 4.99 -18.92
CA ARG A 208 5.79 5.10 -20.13
C ARG A 208 5.98 3.90 -21.06
N GLU A 209 7.18 3.34 -21.03
CA GLU A 209 7.63 2.16 -21.78
C GLU A 209 6.95 0.86 -21.31
N ASP A 210 6.39 0.80 -20.09
CA ASP A 210 5.62 -0.35 -19.59
C ASP A 210 4.21 -0.44 -20.25
N ARG A 211 3.73 0.65 -20.87
CA ARG A 211 2.36 0.73 -21.41
C ARG A 211 2.01 -0.40 -22.40
N PRO A 212 2.84 -0.73 -23.41
CA PRO A 212 2.52 -1.81 -24.35
C PRO A 212 2.30 -3.15 -23.64
N PHE A 213 3.14 -3.46 -22.64
CA PHE A 213 3.01 -4.67 -21.83
C PHE A 213 1.69 -4.70 -21.06
N VAL A 214 1.29 -3.58 -20.43
CA VAL A 214 0.01 -3.50 -19.71
C VAL A 214 -1.18 -3.70 -20.66
N VAL A 215 -1.17 -3.07 -21.83
CA VAL A 215 -2.23 -3.23 -22.84
C VAL A 215 -2.34 -4.68 -23.32
N GLU A 216 -1.22 -5.32 -23.64
CA GLU A 216 -1.20 -6.71 -24.10
C GLU A 216 -1.73 -7.68 -23.04
N ASN A 217 -1.40 -7.48 -21.76
CA ASN A 217 -1.94 -8.30 -20.66
C ASN A 217 -3.45 -8.14 -20.52
N LEU A 218 -3.98 -6.92 -20.61
CA LEU A 218 -5.44 -6.67 -20.53
C LEU A 218 -6.18 -7.28 -21.73
N GLU A 219 -5.61 -7.20 -22.94
CA GLU A 219 -6.15 -7.84 -24.13
C GLU A 219 -6.13 -9.37 -24.02
N TYR A 220 -5.06 -9.94 -23.48
CA TYR A 220 -4.99 -11.37 -23.18
C TYR A 220 -6.11 -11.79 -22.20
N MET A 221 -6.26 -11.08 -21.09
CA MET A 221 -7.27 -11.39 -20.08
C MET A 221 -8.70 -11.30 -20.62
N THR A 222 -8.94 -10.37 -21.54
CA THR A 222 -10.23 -10.27 -22.24
C THR A 222 -10.45 -11.46 -23.18
N ARG A 223 -9.44 -11.83 -23.98
CA ARG A 223 -9.51 -12.97 -24.91
C ARG A 223 -9.70 -14.31 -24.19
N ASP A 224 -9.07 -14.47 -23.03
CA ASP A 224 -9.15 -15.68 -22.21
C ASP A 224 -10.42 -15.75 -21.33
N GLY A 225 -11.32 -14.76 -21.46
CA GLY A 225 -12.60 -14.74 -20.77
C GLY A 225 -12.52 -14.40 -19.28
N ILE A 226 -11.37 -13.94 -18.79
CA ILE A 226 -11.18 -13.49 -17.40
C ILE A 226 -12.00 -12.22 -17.14
N TYR A 227 -12.02 -11.30 -18.11
CA TYR A 227 -12.82 -10.08 -18.05
C TYR A 227 -13.71 -9.91 -19.29
N PRO A 228 -14.94 -9.36 -19.13
CA PRO A 228 -15.76 -8.96 -20.25
C PRO A 228 -15.24 -7.68 -20.92
N SER A 229 -15.57 -7.49 -22.20
CA SER A 229 -15.37 -6.23 -22.91
C SER A 229 -16.68 -5.76 -23.55
N PRO A 230 -17.20 -4.56 -23.19
CA PRO A 230 -16.65 -3.63 -22.21
C PRO A 230 -16.85 -4.12 -20.75
N LEU A 231 -16.00 -3.63 -19.84
CA LEU A 231 -16.25 -3.73 -18.40
C LEU A 231 -17.56 -3.00 -18.06
N ARG A 232 -18.28 -3.50 -17.06
CA ARG A 232 -19.60 -2.96 -16.64
C ARG A 232 -19.47 -1.87 -15.59
#